data_AF-A0A031IGH8-F1
#
_entry.id   AF-A0A031IGH8-F1
#
_cell.length_a   1.000
_cell.length_b   1.000
_cell.length_c   1.000
_cell.angle_alpha   90.00
_cell.angle_beta   90.00
_cell.angle_gamma   90.00
#
_symmetry.space_group_name_H-M   'P 1'
#
loop_
_entity.id
_entity.type
_entity.pdbx_description
1 polymer ?
#
loop_
_entity_poly.entity_id
_entity_poly.type
_entity_poly.pdbx_seq_one_letter_code
_entity_poly.pdbx_strand_id
1 'polypeptide(L)'
;MKQRVLTSQQSYTEEQLEMIEAIRAVGELIQDRPRRTVYRRYALVNDWPQPENIIRQFGSWPEALSAAGYEWNVDQQPEELERAPKYTKDEILKSFERYAQDVGSTITLKKYQMWRKSVHHAPSHYHIVKMFGSWHDACTAAGLEASVTYSKAELAASLRQAIEEVGFSLSFEAYREWAKRNNKPSTKALLHRYGSWSAAIHAIENEIRLSKQQAQ
;
A
#
# COMPACT_ATOMS: atom_id res chain seq x y z
N MET A 1 -31.76 -21.09 32.75
CA MET A 1 -32.26 -20.40 31.54
C MET A 1 -31.07 -19.66 30.92
N LYS A 2 -30.55 -19.94 29.72
CA LYS A 2 -31.03 -20.68 28.54
C LYS A 2 -29.80 -21.34 27.90
N GLN A 3 -29.80 -22.67 27.78
CA GLN A 3 -29.05 -23.33 26.72
C GLN A 3 -29.71 -22.93 25.40
N ARG A 4 -28.96 -22.31 24.49
CA ARG A 4 -29.34 -22.26 23.07
C ARG A 4 -28.37 -23.18 22.33
N VAL A 5 -28.67 -24.48 22.38
CA VAL A 5 -28.16 -25.41 21.39
C VAL A 5 -29.00 -25.15 20.14
N LEU A 6 -28.48 -24.35 19.21
CA LEU A 6 -29.05 -24.23 17.87
C LEU A 6 -28.41 -25.34 17.01
N THR A 7 -28.79 -26.59 17.26
CA THR A 7 -28.60 -27.66 16.27
C THR A 7 -29.64 -27.47 15.18
N SER A 8 -29.42 -26.49 14.30
CA SER A 8 -30.05 -26.52 12.98
C SER A 8 -29.47 -27.72 12.26
N GLN A 9 -30.27 -28.76 12.03
CA GLN A 9 -29.97 -29.76 11.01
C GLN A 9 -30.04 -29.07 9.64
N GLN A 10 -28.98 -28.35 9.28
CA GLN A 10 -28.73 -27.96 7.89
C GLN A 10 -28.31 -29.24 7.16
N SER A 11 -29.14 -29.67 6.20
CA SER A 11 -28.80 -30.75 5.29
C SER A 11 -27.82 -30.21 4.26
N TYR A 12 -26.58 -30.70 4.29
CA TYR A 12 -25.55 -30.37 3.30
C TYR A 12 -25.61 -31.35 2.13
N THR A 13 -25.27 -30.88 0.93
CA THR A 13 -25.08 -31.76 -0.24
C THR A 13 -23.80 -32.60 -0.08
N GLU A 14 -23.65 -33.67 -0.87
CA GLU A 14 -22.43 -34.50 -0.88
C GLU A 14 -21.17 -33.66 -1.18
N GLU A 15 -21.26 -32.74 -2.15
CA GLU A 15 -20.20 -31.78 -2.48
C GLU A 15 -19.87 -30.85 -1.30
N GLN A 16 -20.89 -30.39 -0.56
CA GLN A 16 -20.68 -29.54 0.63
C GLN A 16 -20.07 -30.32 1.79
N LEU A 17 -20.42 -31.60 1.96
CA LEU A 17 -19.81 -32.47 2.97
C LEU A 17 -18.32 -32.71 2.69
N GLU A 18 -17.95 -32.97 1.43
CA GLU A 18 -16.55 -33.10 1.01
C GLU A 18 -15.76 -31.83 1.36
N MET A 19 -16.33 -30.65 1.08
CA MET A 19 -15.71 -29.37 1.43
C MET A 19 -15.55 -29.18 2.94
N ILE A 20 -16.54 -29.58 3.74
CA ILE A 20 -16.49 -29.53 5.20
C ILE A 20 -15.39 -30.46 5.74
N GLU A 21 -15.30 -31.68 5.21
CA GLU A 21 -14.29 -32.65 5.59
C GLU A 21 -12.88 -32.17 5.23
N ALA A 22 -12.68 -31.60 4.05
CA ALA A 22 -11.40 -31.02 3.66
C ALA A 22 -10.96 -29.89 4.61
N ILE A 23 -11.90 -29.03 5.04
CA ILE A 23 -11.62 -27.97 6.01
C ILE A 23 -11.22 -28.57 7.36
N ARG A 24 -11.95 -29.58 7.85
CA ARG A 24 -11.63 -30.28 9.10
C ARG A 24 -10.27 -30.96 9.05
N ALA A 25 -9.96 -31.64 7.96
CA ALA A 25 -8.68 -32.30 7.75
C ALA A 25 -7.51 -31.31 7.85
N VAL A 26 -7.62 -30.12 7.25
CA VAL A 26 -6.58 -29.08 7.45
C VAL A 26 -6.51 -28.63 8.90
N GLY A 27 -7.65 -28.41 9.55
CA GLY A 27 -7.67 -27.95 10.94
C GLY A 27 -7.08 -28.96 11.92
N GLU A 28 -7.31 -30.26 11.70
CA GLU A 28 -6.66 -31.34 12.42
C GLU A 28 -5.15 -31.38 12.17
N LEU A 29 -4.71 -31.17 10.93
CA LEU A 29 -3.28 -31.14 10.60
C LEU A 29 -2.53 -29.98 11.28
N ILE A 30 -3.17 -28.82 11.38
CA ILE A 30 -2.55 -27.63 11.98
C ILE A 30 -2.88 -27.48 13.47
N GLN A 31 -3.73 -28.35 14.03
CA GLN A 31 -4.27 -28.29 15.40
C GLN A 31 -4.86 -26.91 15.74
N ASP A 32 -5.43 -26.23 14.75
CA ASP A 32 -5.96 -24.87 14.86
C ASP A 32 -7.01 -24.64 13.76
N ARG A 33 -7.76 -23.55 13.85
CA ARG A 33 -8.74 -23.14 12.85
C ARG A 33 -8.05 -22.78 11.52
N PRO A 34 -8.41 -23.43 10.40
CA PRO A 34 -7.75 -23.19 9.12
C PRO A 34 -8.11 -21.82 8.54
N ARG A 35 -7.09 -20.97 8.38
CA ARG A 35 -7.21 -19.73 7.59
C ARG A 35 -7.32 -20.08 6.11
N ARG A 36 -8.08 -19.31 5.33
CA ARG A 36 -8.25 -19.50 3.87
C ARG A 36 -6.92 -19.65 3.13
N THR A 37 -5.92 -18.84 3.49
CA THR A 37 -4.59 -18.86 2.89
C THR A 37 -3.81 -20.13 3.23
N VAL A 38 -3.97 -20.65 4.45
CA VAL A 38 -3.34 -21.89 4.90
C VAL A 38 -3.99 -23.07 4.20
N TYR A 39 -5.33 -23.17 4.23
CA TYR A 39 -6.09 -24.21 3.53
C TYR A 39 -5.74 -24.30 2.05
N ARG A 40 -5.64 -23.15 1.33
CA ARG A 40 -5.28 -23.14 -0.09
C ARG A 40 -3.99 -23.90 -0.40
N ARG A 41 -2.98 -23.83 0.47
CA ARG A 41 -1.72 -24.56 0.26
C ARG A 41 -1.92 -26.07 0.33
N TYR A 42 -2.73 -26.54 1.28
CA TYR A 42 -3.03 -27.97 1.44
C TYR A 42 -3.94 -28.46 0.32
N ALA A 43 -4.90 -27.65 -0.11
CA ALA A 43 -5.81 -28.00 -1.20
C ALA A 43 -5.06 -28.24 -2.53
N LEU A 44 -4.01 -27.47 -2.81
CA LEU A 44 -3.18 -27.69 -4.01
C LEU A 44 -2.38 -29.00 -3.97
N VAL A 45 -1.98 -29.44 -2.76
CA VAL A 45 -1.16 -30.65 -2.60
C VAL A 45 -2.02 -31.91 -2.53
N ASN A 46 -3.23 -31.81 -1.97
CA ASN A 46 -4.13 -32.94 -1.73
C ASN A 46 -5.29 -33.02 -2.74
N ASP A 47 -5.26 -32.21 -3.81
CA ASP A 47 -6.32 -32.09 -4.82
C ASP A 47 -7.72 -31.83 -4.22
N TRP A 48 -7.77 -31.07 -3.12
CA TRP A 48 -9.03 -30.75 -2.45
C TRP A 48 -9.77 -29.57 -3.11
N PRO A 49 -11.07 -29.41 -2.82
CA PRO A 49 -11.85 -28.29 -3.32
C PRO A 49 -11.18 -26.95 -3.06
N GLN A 50 -11.03 -26.13 -4.10
CA GLN A 50 -10.38 -24.83 -4.00
C GLN A 50 -11.22 -23.87 -3.15
N PRO A 51 -10.59 -22.94 -2.40
CA PRO A 51 -11.30 -21.99 -1.54
C PRO A 51 -12.42 -21.20 -2.25
N GLU A 52 -12.22 -20.91 -3.53
CA GLU A 52 -13.19 -20.19 -4.36
C GLU A 52 -14.46 -21.01 -4.60
N ASN A 53 -14.34 -22.34 -4.78
CA ASN A 53 -15.50 -23.22 -4.92
C ASN A 53 -16.25 -23.35 -3.59
N ILE A 54 -15.51 -23.45 -2.49
CA ILE A 54 -16.07 -23.48 -1.13
C ILE A 54 -16.85 -22.20 -0.84
N ILE A 55 -16.27 -21.03 -1.13
CA ILE A 55 -16.96 -19.73 -0.94
C ILE A 55 -18.22 -19.66 -1.82
N ARG A 56 -18.19 -20.19 -3.04
CA ARG A 56 -19.35 -20.22 -3.92
C ARG A 56 -20.49 -21.08 -3.37
N GLN A 57 -20.19 -22.22 -2.76
CA GLN A 57 -21.20 -23.14 -2.21
C GLN A 57 -21.74 -22.71 -0.83
N PHE A 58 -20.92 -22.03 -0.02
CA PHE A 58 -21.26 -21.64 1.35
C PHE A 58 -21.56 -20.16 1.54
N GLY A 59 -21.34 -19.32 0.51
CA GLY A 59 -21.47 -17.86 0.56
C GLY A 59 -20.18 -17.17 1.00
N SER A 60 -19.53 -17.68 2.05
CA SER A 60 -18.30 -17.13 2.59
C SER A 60 -17.43 -18.17 3.29
N TRP A 61 -16.13 -17.87 3.43
CA TRP A 61 -15.19 -18.75 4.15
C TRP A 61 -15.56 -18.90 5.64
N PRO A 62 -16.01 -17.85 6.35
CA PRO A 62 -16.54 -18.01 7.70
C PRO A 62 -17.75 -18.93 7.82
N GLU A 63 -18.69 -18.87 6.88
CA GLU A 63 -19.85 -19.77 6.87
C GLU A 63 -19.43 -21.23 6.66
N ALA A 64 -18.47 -21.47 5.77
CA ALA A 64 -17.88 -22.80 5.57
C ALA A 64 -17.14 -23.31 6.83
N LEU A 65 -16.42 -22.43 7.54
CA LEU A 65 -15.77 -22.77 8.81
C LEU A 65 -16.79 -23.10 9.91
N SER A 66 -17.88 -22.34 9.98
CA SER A 66 -18.99 -22.60 10.90
C SER A 66 -19.63 -23.96 10.60
N ALA A 67 -19.84 -24.29 9.33
CA ALA A 67 -20.33 -25.60 8.90
C ALA A 67 -19.35 -26.74 9.26
N ALA A 68 -18.05 -26.46 9.23
CA ALA A 68 -17.01 -27.38 9.68
C ALA A 68 -16.89 -27.49 11.21
N GLY A 69 -17.65 -26.73 11.98
CA GLY A 69 -17.67 -26.79 13.45
C GLY A 69 -16.66 -25.86 14.12
N TYR A 70 -16.05 -24.94 13.38
CA TYR A 70 -15.21 -23.89 13.95
C TYR A 70 -16.07 -22.67 14.29
N GLU A 71 -16.13 -22.29 15.56
CA GLU A 71 -16.80 -21.05 15.97
C GLU A 71 -16.11 -19.84 15.31
N TRP A 72 -16.87 -19.10 14.50
CA TRP A 72 -16.45 -17.81 13.98
C TRP A 72 -17.22 -16.71 14.69
N ASN A 73 -16.59 -16.13 15.71
CA ASN A 73 -17.13 -14.95 16.35
C ASN A 73 -16.60 -13.71 15.62
N VAL A 74 -17.48 -13.11 14.79
CA VAL A 74 -17.19 -11.90 13.99
C VAL A 74 -16.68 -10.76 14.88
N ASP A 75 -17.10 -10.75 16.15
CA ASP A 75 -16.78 -9.72 17.15
C ASP A 75 -15.44 -9.95 17.88
N GLN A 76 -14.78 -11.10 17.68
CA GLN A 76 -13.53 -11.48 18.35
C GLN A 76 -12.40 -11.67 17.33
N GLN A 77 -12.21 -10.72 16.42
CA GLN A 77 -10.87 -10.58 15.83
C GLN A 77 -9.95 -10.01 16.92
N PRO A 78 -8.82 -10.66 17.28
CA PRO A 78 -7.64 -9.90 17.65
C PRO A 78 -7.24 -9.17 16.37
N GLU A 79 -7.79 -7.97 16.17
CA GLU A 79 -7.39 -7.06 15.10
C GLU A 79 -5.87 -6.81 15.09
N GLU A 80 -5.18 -7.17 16.17
CA GLU A 80 -3.74 -7.16 16.35
C GLU A 80 -2.97 -8.07 15.38
N LEU A 81 -3.50 -9.22 14.94
CA LEU A 81 -2.76 -10.17 14.09
C LEU A 81 -2.90 -9.91 12.58
N GLU A 82 -3.95 -9.22 12.13
CA GLU A 82 -4.11 -8.82 10.72
C GLU A 82 -3.69 -7.36 10.44
N ARG A 83 -3.52 -6.53 11.48
CA ARG A 83 -3.08 -5.13 11.34
C ARG A 83 -1.60 -4.89 11.57
N ALA A 84 -0.82 -5.88 12.01
CA ALA A 84 0.61 -5.71 12.14
C ALA A 84 1.19 -5.37 10.74
N PRO A 85 1.79 -4.18 10.55
CA PRO A 85 2.33 -3.80 9.27
C PRO A 85 3.42 -4.80 8.88
N LYS A 86 3.35 -5.32 7.64
CA LYS A 86 4.32 -6.30 7.10
C LYS A 86 5.79 -5.86 7.25
N TYR A 87 6.03 -4.57 7.35
CA TYR A 87 7.32 -3.98 7.62
C TYR A 87 7.17 -2.91 8.69
N THR A 88 8.09 -2.92 9.66
CA THR A 88 8.31 -1.85 10.60
C THR A 88 9.11 -0.71 9.94
N LYS A 89 9.12 0.47 10.56
CA LYS A 89 9.97 1.59 10.10
C LYS A 89 11.45 1.20 10.12
N ASP A 90 11.88 0.49 11.16
CA ASP A 90 13.27 0.04 11.34
C ASP A 90 13.73 -0.91 10.23
N GLU A 91 12.89 -1.87 9.84
CA GLU A 91 13.20 -2.79 8.72
C GLU A 91 13.32 -2.05 7.38
N ILE A 92 12.52 -1.00 7.17
CA ILE A 92 12.62 -0.17 5.97
C ILE A 92 13.93 0.64 5.98
N LEU A 93 14.32 1.21 7.12
CA LEU A 93 15.58 1.93 7.25
C LEU A 93 16.79 1.02 7.02
N LYS A 94 16.79 -0.19 7.61
CA LYS A 94 17.82 -1.21 7.35
C LYS A 94 17.90 -1.59 5.87
N SER A 95 16.76 -1.67 5.18
CA SER A 95 16.77 -1.92 3.74
C SER A 95 17.36 -0.74 2.96
N PHE A 96 17.19 0.49 3.42
CA PHE A 96 17.77 1.68 2.81
C PHE A 96 19.27 1.79 3.08
N GLU A 97 19.74 1.43 4.27
CA GLU A 97 21.17 1.29 4.59
C GLU A 97 21.84 0.25 3.68
N ARG A 98 21.21 -0.91 3.49
CA ARG A 98 21.71 -1.95 2.59
C ARG A 98 21.76 -1.46 1.14
N TYR A 99 20.72 -0.75 0.69
CA TYR A 99 20.73 -0.12 -0.63
C TYR A 99 21.90 0.86 -0.78
N ALA A 100 22.18 1.66 0.26
CA ALA A 100 23.27 2.64 0.26
C ALA A 100 24.64 1.95 0.14
N GLN A 101 24.82 0.81 0.81
CA GLN A 101 26.04 0.00 0.71
C GLN A 101 26.22 -0.62 -0.67
N ASP A 102 25.14 -1.12 -1.28
CA ASP A 102 25.20 -1.84 -2.54
C ASP A 102 25.28 -0.92 -3.77
N VAL A 103 24.62 0.25 -3.73
CA VAL A 103 24.42 1.13 -4.90
C VAL A 103 24.95 2.55 -4.69
N GLY A 104 25.02 3.01 -3.44
CA GLY A 104 25.41 4.37 -3.04
C GLY A 104 24.26 5.20 -2.48
N SER A 105 24.60 6.36 -1.90
CA SER A 105 23.68 7.22 -1.12
C SER A 105 22.59 7.91 -1.95
N THR A 106 22.72 7.94 -3.28
CA THR A 106 21.72 8.55 -4.17
C THR A 106 20.66 7.53 -4.59
N ILE A 107 19.48 7.64 -4.01
CA ILE A 107 18.38 6.72 -4.25
C ILE A 107 17.37 7.31 -5.25
N THR A 108 16.97 6.52 -6.24
CA THR A 108 15.81 6.82 -7.09
C THR A 108 14.84 5.66 -7.05
N LEU A 109 13.54 5.93 -7.24
CA LEU A 109 12.55 4.87 -7.26
C LEU A 109 12.87 3.79 -8.30
N LYS A 110 13.36 4.18 -9.49
CA LYS A 110 13.73 3.24 -10.56
C LYS A 110 14.94 2.37 -10.15
N LYS A 111 16.01 2.99 -9.61
CA LYS A 111 17.19 2.24 -9.14
C LYS A 111 16.84 1.31 -7.98
N TYR A 112 16.07 1.78 -7.00
CA TYR A 112 15.63 0.96 -5.88
C TYR A 112 14.75 -0.20 -6.33
N GLN A 113 13.84 0.01 -7.29
CA GLN A 113 13.03 -1.08 -7.85
C GLN A 113 13.87 -2.14 -8.56
N MET A 114 14.93 -1.74 -9.26
CA MET A 114 15.88 -2.68 -9.87
C MET A 114 16.64 -3.46 -8.81
N TRP A 115 17.21 -2.77 -7.81
CA TRP A 115 17.94 -3.38 -6.70
C TRP A 115 17.06 -4.34 -5.88
N ARG A 116 15.80 -3.99 -5.59
CA ARG A 116 14.86 -4.89 -4.89
C ARG A 116 14.65 -6.22 -5.61
N LYS A 117 14.76 -6.27 -6.95
CA LYS A 117 14.60 -7.54 -7.69
C LYS A 117 15.71 -8.54 -7.35
N SER A 118 16.90 -8.06 -7.00
CA SER A 118 18.04 -8.88 -6.61
C SER A 118 18.15 -9.10 -5.09
N VAL A 119 17.34 -8.42 -4.28
CA VAL A 119 17.41 -8.50 -2.81
C VAL A 119 16.10 -9.03 -2.23
N HIS A 120 16.19 -10.23 -1.62
CA HIS A 120 15.07 -10.82 -0.88
C HIS A 120 14.65 -9.92 0.30
N HIS A 121 13.34 -9.86 0.54
CA HIS A 121 12.71 -9.08 1.63
C HIS A 121 12.83 -7.55 1.57
N ALA A 122 13.36 -6.97 0.50
CA ALA A 122 13.34 -5.52 0.36
C ALA A 122 11.89 -4.99 0.20
N PRO A 123 11.48 -3.98 1.01
CA PRO A 123 10.11 -3.47 1.03
C PRO A 123 9.74 -2.79 -0.28
N SER A 124 8.46 -2.88 -0.66
CA SER A 124 7.94 -2.21 -1.86
C SER A 124 7.65 -0.74 -1.59
N HIS A 125 7.61 0.07 -2.65
CA HIS A 125 7.26 1.49 -2.59
C HIS A 125 5.95 1.75 -1.82
N TYR A 126 4.94 0.88 -2.00
CA TYR A 126 3.69 0.96 -1.26
C TYR A 126 3.89 0.88 0.26
N HIS A 127 4.65 -0.10 0.76
CA HIS A 127 4.88 -0.25 2.20
C HIS A 127 5.71 0.90 2.77
N ILE A 128 6.69 1.38 2.00
CA ILE A 128 7.54 2.52 2.39
C ILE A 128 6.68 3.78 2.57
N VAL A 129 5.87 4.11 1.57
CA VAL A 129 4.94 5.26 1.65
C VAL A 129 3.90 5.07 2.74
N LYS A 130 3.36 3.86 2.92
CA LYS A 130 2.39 3.57 3.99
C LYS A 130 2.97 3.84 5.38
N MET A 131 4.25 3.56 5.60
CA MET A 131 4.90 3.71 6.91
C MET A 131 5.46 5.12 7.16
N PHE A 132 5.94 5.81 6.13
CA PHE A 132 6.61 7.11 6.25
C PHE A 132 5.80 8.29 5.71
N GLY A 133 4.64 8.04 5.09
CA GLY A 133 3.80 9.07 4.46
C GLY A 133 4.25 9.41 3.04
N SER A 134 5.55 9.47 2.77
CA SER A 134 6.08 9.64 1.42
C SER A 134 7.43 8.96 1.21
N TRP A 135 7.80 8.76 -0.06
CA TRP A 135 9.11 8.25 -0.45
C TRP A 135 10.23 9.20 -0.03
N HIS A 136 10.00 10.51 -0.17
CA HIS A 136 10.96 11.53 0.22
C HIS A 136 11.22 11.48 1.72
N ASP A 137 10.16 11.45 2.55
CA ASP A 137 10.30 11.38 4.01
C ASP A 137 11.03 10.11 4.45
N ALA A 138 10.79 8.98 3.79
CA ALA A 138 11.52 7.74 4.05
C ALA A 138 13.01 7.86 3.69
N CYS A 139 13.35 8.50 2.56
CA CYS A 139 14.74 8.69 2.15
C CYS A 139 15.47 9.66 3.10
N THR A 140 14.81 10.77 3.47
CA THR A 140 15.32 11.73 4.45
C THR A 140 15.57 11.07 5.81
N ALA A 141 14.63 10.24 6.28
CA ALA A 141 14.80 9.49 7.52
C ALA A 141 15.97 8.50 7.50
N ALA A 142 16.36 8.00 6.32
CA ALA A 142 17.51 7.14 6.13
C ALA A 142 18.80 7.88 5.74
N GLY A 143 18.79 9.22 5.70
CA GLY A 143 19.95 10.02 5.27
C GLY A 143 20.33 9.82 3.80
N LEU A 144 19.39 9.37 2.95
CA LEU A 144 19.62 9.15 1.52
C LEU A 144 19.17 10.34 0.69
N GLU A 145 19.96 10.67 -0.33
CA GLU A 145 19.59 11.72 -1.28
C GLU A 145 18.65 11.16 -2.35
N ALA A 146 17.35 11.46 -2.20
CA ALA A 146 16.34 11.09 -3.17
C ALA A 146 16.47 11.94 -4.45
N SER A 147 17.04 11.35 -5.51
CA SER A 147 17.42 12.12 -6.72
C SER A 147 16.24 12.65 -7.55
N VAL A 148 15.01 12.13 -7.37
CA VAL A 148 13.82 12.67 -8.05
C VAL A 148 12.55 12.42 -7.24
N THR A 149 12.27 13.27 -6.25
CA THR A 149 10.89 13.49 -5.79
C THR A 149 10.84 14.84 -5.09
N TYR A 150 10.58 15.88 -5.88
CA TYR A 150 10.29 17.18 -5.32
C TYR A 150 9.09 17.06 -4.38
N SER A 151 9.26 17.52 -3.15
CA SER A 151 8.17 17.67 -2.20
C SER A 151 7.12 18.64 -2.78
N LYS A 152 5.90 18.60 -2.22
CA LYS A 152 4.85 19.56 -2.63
C LYS A 152 5.34 21.01 -2.45
N ALA A 153 6.09 21.27 -1.39
CA ALA A 153 6.65 22.58 -1.10
C ALA A 153 7.71 23.01 -2.13
N GLU A 154 8.58 22.11 -2.57
CA GLU A 154 9.61 22.42 -3.59
C GLU A 154 9.01 22.65 -4.97
N LEU A 155 7.98 21.87 -5.33
CA LEU A 155 7.21 22.09 -6.55
C LEU A 155 6.48 23.44 -6.50
N ALA A 156 5.84 23.75 -5.37
CA ALA A 156 5.17 25.02 -5.14
C ALA A 156 6.15 26.20 -5.23
N ALA A 157 7.30 26.11 -4.55
CA ALA A 157 8.33 27.14 -4.57
C ALA A 157 8.87 27.39 -5.99
N SER A 158 9.09 26.31 -6.74
CA SER A 158 9.55 26.41 -8.13
C SER A 158 8.51 27.03 -9.05
N LEU A 159 7.21 26.74 -8.84
CA LEU A 159 6.14 27.33 -9.62
C LEU A 159 5.92 28.81 -9.26
N ARG A 160 6.02 29.18 -7.97
CA ARG A 160 5.99 30.60 -7.53
C ARG A 160 7.12 31.40 -8.16
N GLN A 161 8.34 30.89 -8.08
CA GLN A 161 9.50 31.56 -8.65
C GLN A 161 9.32 31.78 -10.17
N ALA A 162 8.77 30.79 -10.89
CA ALA A 162 8.48 30.93 -12.30
C ALA A 162 7.39 31.98 -12.59
N ILE A 163 6.35 32.08 -11.74
CA ILE A 163 5.29 33.09 -11.86
C ILE A 163 5.83 34.49 -11.58
N GLU A 164 6.75 34.64 -10.62
CA GLU A 164 7.39 35.93 -10.30
C GLU A 164 8.32 36.40 -11.42
N GLU A 165 9.09 35.48 -12.03
CA GLU A 165 10.05 35.81 -13.09
C GLU A 165 9.41 35.97 -14.48
N VAL A 166 8.41 35.16 -14.82
CA VAL A 166 7.77 35.14 -16.15
C VAL A 166 6.44 35.91 -16.17
N GLY A 167 5.78 36.06 -15.01
CA GLY A 167 4.49 36.72 -14.85
C GLY A 167 3.29 35.75 -14.75
N PHE A 168 2.12 36.31 -14.42
CA PHE A 168 0.85 35.57 -14.21
C PHE A 168 0.33 34.81 -15.45
N SER A 169 0.87 35.07 -16.65
CA SER A 169 0.54 34.34 -17.89
C SER A 169 1.45 33.13 -18.14
N LEU A 170 2.07 32.58 -17.09
CA LEU A 170 2.96 31.42 -17.19
C LEU A 170 2.22 30.22 -17.84
N SER A 171 2.52 30.00 -19.12
CA SER A 171 2.01 28.84 -19.86
C SER A 171 2.80 27.58 -19.51
N PHE A 172 2.20 26.42 -19.81
CA PHE A 172 2.86 25.12 -19.66
C PHE A 172 4.21 25.06 -20.40
N GLU A 173 4.26 25.62 -21.60
CA GLU A 173 5.48 25.67 -22.42
C GLU A 173 6.49 26.67 -21.86
N ALA A 174 6.04 27.84 -21.40
CA ALA A 174 6.90 28.85 -20.79
C ALA A 174 7.58 28.29 -19.53
N TYR A 175 6.84 27.59 -18.67
CA TYR A 175 7.42 26.93 -17.50
C TYR A 175 8.37 25.80 -17.90
N ARG A 176 8.05 25.01 -18.92
CA ARG A 176 8.95 23.93 -19.38
C ARG A 176 10.30 24.48 -19.81
N GLU A 177 10.32 25.58 -20.56
CA GLU A 177 11.57 26.22 -21.01
C GLU A 177 12.29 26.93 -19.86
N TRP A 178 11.55 27.62 -18.99
CA TRP A 178 12.10 28.23 -17.77
C TRP A 178 12.73 27.18 -16.86
N ALA A 179 12.07 26.03 -16.67
CA ALA A 179 12.55 24.98 -15.79
C ALA A 179 13.83 24.31 -16.31
N LYS A 180 13.95 24.16 -17.64
CA LYS A 180 15.20 23.69 -18.26
C LYS A 180 16.35 24.67 -18.05
N ARG A 181 16.11 25.97 -18.22
CA ARG A 181 17.14 27.02 -18.08
C ARG A 181 17.61 27.17 -16.63
N ASN A 182 16.70 26.97 -15.68
CA ASN A 182 16.97 27.18 -14.24
C ASN A 182 17.23 25.89 -13.46
N ASN A 183 17.32 24.74 -14.14
CA ASN A 183 17.48 23.41 -13.52
C ASN A 183 16.43 23.10 -12.44
N LYS A 184 15.16 23.39 -12.76
CA LYS A 184 14.00 23.29 -11.86
C LYS A 184 13.13 22.06 -12.19
N PRO A 185 12.15 21.72 -11.33
CA PRO A 185 11.28 20.57 -11.54
C PRO A 185 10.61 20.54 -12.91
N SER A 186 10.58 19.35 -13.52
CA SER A 186 9.88 19.18 -14.79
C SER A 186 8.37 19.37 -14.66
N THR A 187 7.71 19.79 -15.75
CA THR A 187 6.25 19.83 -15.84
C THR A 187 5.60 18.48 -15.50
N LYS A 188 6.27 17.37 -15.83
CA LYS A 188 5.79 16.02 -15.48
C LYS A 188 5.74 15.78 -13.97
N ALA A 189 6.68 16.34 -13.20
CA ALA A 189 6.67 16.27 -11.74
C ALA A 189 5.49 17.07 -11.15
N LEU A 190 5.20 18.24 -11.71
CA LEU A 190 4.01 19.04 -11.33
C LEU A 190 2.70 18.30 -11.64
N LEU A 191 2.56 17.74 -12.85
CA LEU A 191 1.36 17.00 -13.25
C LEU A 191 1.13 15.77 -12.37
N HIS A 192 2.19 15.03 -12.03
CA HIS A 192 2.08 13.88 -11.13
C HIS A 192 1.56 14.24 -9.73
N ARG A 193 1.84 15.46 -9.25
CA ARG A 193 1.48 15.89 -7.89
C ARG A 193 0.14 16.61 -7.81
N TYR A 194 -0.15 17.47 -8.78
CA TYR A 194 -1.33 18.33 -8.81
C TYR A 194 -2.45 17.82 -9.74
N GLY A 195 -2.18 16.76 -10.51
CA GLY A 195 -3.13 16.15 -11.45
C GLY A 195 -3.25 16.89 -12.77
N SER A 196 -3.27 18.22 -12.76
CA SER A 196 -3.29 19.05 -13.97
C SER A 196 -2.50 20.34 -13.81
N TRP A 197 -2.14 20.97 -14.93
CA TRP A 197 -1.45 22.27 -14.94
C TRP A 197 -2.32 23.36 -14.31
N SER A 198 -3.60 23.42 -14.68
CA SER A 198 -4.54 24.39 -14.14
C SER A 198 -4.73 24.23 -12.63
N ALA A 199 -4.76 22.99 -12.13
CA ALA A 199 -4.82 22.73 -10.69
C ALA A 199 -3.55 23.17 -9.97
N ALA A 200 -2.37 23.01 -10.60
CA ALA A 200 -1.11 23.49 -10.04
C ALA A 200 -1.08 25.01 -9.94
N ILE A 201 -1.44 25.73 -11.01
CA ILE A 201 -1.47 27.20 -11.03
C ILE A 201 -2.48 27.73 -10.01
N HIS A 202 -3.72 27.24 -10.02
CA HIS A 202 -4.73 27.69 -9.05
C HIS A 202 -4.35 27.44 -7.60
N ALA A 203 -3.72 26.29 -7.30
CA ALA A 203 -3.26 26.01 -5.95
C ALA A 203 -2.24 27.07 -5.49
N ILE A 204 -1.32 27.46 -6.38
CA ILE A 204 -0.28 28.44 -6.09
C ILE A 204 -0.81 29.87 -6.04
N GLU A 205 -1.71 30.26 -6.96
CA GLU A 205 -2.37 31.56 -6.93
C GLU A 205 -3.16 31.76 -5.65
N ASN A 206 -3.90 30.74 -5.20
CA ASN A 206 -4.62 30.78 -3.94
C ASN A 206 -3.68 30.90 -2.74
N GLU A 207 -2.57 30.16 -2.71
CA GLU A 207 -1.55 30.30 -1.66
C GLU A 207 -0.97 31.73 -1.63
N ILE A 208 -0.56 32.28 -2.79
CA ILE A 208 -0.01 33.64 -2.88
C ILE A 208 -1.03 34.68 -2.40
N ARG A 209 -2.31 34.53 -2.78
CA ARG A 209 -3.38 35.44 -2.38
C ARG A 209 -3.62 35.42 -0.88
N LEU A 210 -3.62 34.24 -0.27
CA LEU A 210 -3.79 34.06 1.18
C LEU A 210 -2.60 34.64 1.96
N SER A 211 -1.37 34.44 1.48
CA SER A 211 -0.17 35.02 2.10
C SER A 211 -0.17 36.55 2.08
N LYS A 212 -0.69 37.18 1.01
CA LYS A 212 -0.82 38.64 0.93
C LYS A 212 -1.89 39.21 1.87
N GLN A 213 -2.95 38.47 2.16
CA GLN A 213 -4.01 38.88 3.09
C GLN A 213 -3.60 38.77 4.56
N GLN A 214 -2.65 37.91 4.90
CA GLN A 214 -2.14 37.73 6.27
C GLN A 214 -1.02 38.72 6.63
N ALA A 215 -0.48 39.44 5.65
CA ALA A 215 0.59 40.43 5.82
C ALA A 215 0.08 41.89 5.86
N GLN A 216 -1.25 42.09 5.84
CA GLN A 216 -1.95 43.37 6.03
C GLN A 216 -2.64 43.37 7.39
#